data_AF-A0AAE0S996-F1
#
_entry.id   AF-A0AAE0S996-F1
#
_cell.length_a   1.000
_cell.length_b   1.000
_cell.length_c   1.000
_cell.angle_alpha   90.00
_cell.angle_beta   90.00
_cell.angle_gamma   90.00
#
_symmetry.space_group_name_H-M   'P 1'
#
loop_
_entity.id
_entity.type
_entity.pdbx_description
1 polymer ?
#
loop_
_entity_poly.entity_id
_entity_poly.type
_entity_poly.pdbx_seq_one_letter_code
_entity_poly.pdbx_strand_id
1 'polypeptide(L)'
;IIVILVNEITGQGNCNSFGYSSLSGVTTYLGPGTGRAYISQYQLVGCTGTVSAWQFYARHYGTIYFQIWRRSGSTLNFMLVGQNAITITEGTSFQEQDIIINVPPDMRISAQPGDYIGWMTSGTEMITYGSDSTVVYYMSTTSVAIGTTYSFTSSINRNYPVKVYMDN
;
A
#
# COMPACT_ATOMS: atom_id res chain seq x y z
N ILE A 1 1.74 -8.46 16.29
CA ILE A 1 2.18 -7.28 15.51
C ILE A 1 3.67 -7.47 15.28
N ILE A 2 4.10 -7.72 14.04
CA ILE A 2 5.50 -7.97 13.71
C ILE A 2 6.02 -6.72 13.00
N VAL A 3 7.10 -6.16 13.53
CA VAL A 3 7.76 -4.94 13.06
C VAL A 3 8.89 -5.36 12.12
N ILE A 4 8.81 -4.98 10.84
CA ILE A 4 9.92 -5.20 9.89
C ILE A 4 10.96 -4.09 10.12
N LEU A 5 12.15 -4.47 10.59
CA LEU A 5 13.32 -3.59 10.66
C LEU A 5 14.03 -3.62 9.29
N VAL A 6 14.32 -2.45 8.75
CA VAL A 6 14.81 -2.24 7.38
C VAL A 6 16.24 -2.79 7.23
N ASN A 7 16.45 -3.71 6.29
CA ASN A 7 17.78 -4.13 5.82
C ASN A 7 17.86 -3.98 4.29
N GLU A 8 19.07 -3.68 3.80
CA GLU A 8 19.43 -3.35 2.41
C GLU A 8 18.92 -4.34 1.33
N ILE A 9 18.87 -3.81 0.10
CA ILE A 9 18.13 -4.28 -1.08
C ILE A 9 18.78 -5.51 -1.74
N THR A 10 18.06 -6.63 -1.83
CA THR A 10 18.33 -7.70 -2.82
C THR A 10 17.02 -8.29 -3.34
N GLY A 11 16.61 -7.89 -4.56
CA GLY A 11 15.51 -8.53 -5.31
C GLY A 11 14.55 -7.55 -5.98
N GLN A 12 14.72 -7.33 -7.29
CA GLN A 12 13.68 -6.71 -8.13
C GLN A 12 12.92 -7.83 -8.85
N GLY A 13 11.76 -8.20 -8.34
CA GLY A 13 10.87 -9.16 -8.98
C GLY A 13 10.30 -8.67 -10.33
N ASN A 14 9.94 -9.62 -11.20
CA ASN A 14 9.57 -9.38 -12.61
C ASN A 14 8.13 -8.86 -12.82
N CYS A 15 7.36 -8.66 -11.75
CA CYS A 15 5.97 -8.24 -11.81
C CYS A 15 5.79 -7.01 -10.94
N ASN A 16 5.62 -5.87 -11.62
CA ASN A 16 5.50 -4.56 -11.03
C ASN A 16 4.04 -4.09 -11.16
N SER A 17 3.43 -3.66 -10.06
CA SER A 17 2.30 -2.75 -10.16
C SER A 17 2.83 -1.31 -10.34
N PHE A 18 2.12 -0.49 -11.12
CA PHE A 18 2.57 0.86 -11.42
C PHE A 18 2.06 1.85 -10.37
N GLY A 19 2.93 2.25 -9.45
CA GLY A 19 2.88 3.56 -8.78
C GLY A 19 3.66 4.58 -9.61
N TYR A 20 3.26 5.85 -9.56
CA TYR A 20 3.93 6.95 -10.27
C TYR A 20 5.44 6.95 -10.01
N SER A 21 6.25 7.06 -11.07
CA SER A 21 7.70 6.83 -11.07
C SER A 21 8.55 8.10 -10.96
N SER A 22 7.98 9.26 -10.62
CA SER A 22 8.77 10.48 -10.46
C SER A 22 8.19 11.41 -9.42
N LEU A 23 8.91 11.69 -8.33
CA LEU A 23 8.52 12.68 -7.32
C LEU A 23 8.43 14.14 -7.84
N SER A 24 8.70 14.37 -9.13
CA SER A 24 8.45 15.64 -9.82
C SER A 24 6.94 15.86 -10.01
N GLY A 25 6.25 16.24 -8.94
CA GLY A 25 4.80 16.51 -8.93
C GLY A 25 4.06 16.03 -7.68
N VAL A 26 4.77 15.49 -6.69
CA VAL A 26 4.18 15.17 -5.38
C VAL A 26 3.76 16.48 -4.71
N THR A 27 2.48 16.59 -4.40
CA THR A 27 1.99 17.74 -3.66
C THR A 27 2.36 17.61 -2.19
N THR A 28 2.44 18.72 -1.46
CA THR A 28 2.63 18.73 -0.01
C THR A 28 1.39 18.25 0.77
N TYR A 29 0.33 17.84 0.08
CA TYR A 29 -0.95 17.53 0.70
C TYR A 29 -1.06 16.05 1.04
N LEU A 30 -1.45 15.79 2.29
CA LEU A 30 -1.83 14.47 2.76
C LEU A 30 -3.29 14.18 2.39
N GLY A 31 -3.62 12.89 2.29
CA GLY A 31 -5.02 12.47 2.22
C GLY A 31 -5.83 13.04 3.41
N PRO A 32 -7.09 13.46 3.20
CA PRO A 32 -7.87 14.21 4.20
C PRO A 32 -8.45 13.32 5.31
N GLY A 33 -7.85 12.17 5.63
CA GLY A 33 -8.46 11.16 6.50
C GLY A 33 -7.49 10.55 7.49
N THR A 34 -7.92 10.51 8.75
CA THR A 34 -7.43 9.55 9.75
C THR A 34 -8.32 8.31 9.72
N GLY A 35 -7.76 7.13 10.02
CA GLY A 35 -8.55 5.90 10.12
C GLY A 35 -9.26 5.53 8.82
N ARG A 36 -8.50 5.39 7.74
CA ARG A 36 -9.01 4.93 6.44
C ARG A 36 -8.15 3.81 5.88
N ALA A 37 -8.83 2.82 5.31
CA ALA A 37 -8.20 1.89 4.38
C ALA A 37 -8.52 2.33 2.96
N TYR A 38 -7.52 2.27 2.09
CA TYR A 38 -7.60 2.64 0.68
C TYR A 38 -7.32 1.42 -0.20
N ILE A 39 -7.98 1.36 -1.34
CA ILE A 39 -7.68 0.44 -2.44
C ILE A 39 -7.57 1.25 -3.73
N SER A 40 -6.49 1.02 -4.48
CA SER A 40 -6.31 1.62 -5.80
C SER A 40 -6.97 0.76 -6.87
N GLN A 41 -7.88 1.34 -7.66
CA GLN A 41 -8.57 0.62 -8.74
C GLN A 41 -7.64 0.32 -9.94
N TYR A 42 -6.57 1.11 -10.09
CA TYR A 42 -5.65 1.03 -11.23
C TYR A 42 -4.37 0.26 -10.92
N GLN A 43 -4.14 -0.10 -9.65
CA GLN A 43 -2.97 -0.85 -9.22
C GLN A 43 -3.39 -2.28 -8.89
N LEU A 44 -3.38 -3.11 -9.93
CA LEU A 44 -3.63 -4.53 -9.83
C LEU A 44 -2.32 -5.30 -9.81
N VAL A 45 -2.33 -6.40 -9.08
CA VAL A 45 -1.30 -7.44 -9.20
C VAL A 45 -1.48 -8.11 -10.56
N GLY A 46 -0.42 -8.17 -11.35
CA GLY A 46 -0.46 -8.69 -12.73
C GLY A 46 -0.08 -10.18 -12.87
N CYS A 47 0.36 -10.81 -11.79
CA CYS A 47 0.97 -12.14 -11.80
C CYS A 47 0.60 -12.94 -10.55
N THR A 48 0.80 -14.26 -10.60
CA THR A 48 0.79 -15.10 -9.40
C THR A 48 2.17 -15.09 -8.79
N GLY A 49 2.25 -14.86 -7.48
CA GLY A 49 3.53 -14.84 -6.76
C GLY A 49 3.38 -14.42 -5.32
N THR A 50 4.48 -14.03 -4.70
CA THR A 50 4.53 -13.53 -3.32
C THR A 50 5.10 -12.11 -3.28
N VAL A 51 4.51 -11.24 -2.46
CA VAL A 51 4.99 -9.86 -2.26
C VAL A 51 6.40 -9.90 -1.68
N SER A 52 7.39 -9.40 -2.43
CA SER A 52 8.80 -9.39 -2.03
C SER A 52 9.29 -8.01 -1.59
N ALA A 53 8.65 -6.93 -2.02
CA ALA A 53 8.93 -5.58 -1.50
C ALA A 53 7.75 -4.62 -1.70
N TRP A 54 7.75 -3.55 -0.90
CA TRP A 54 6.88 -2.39 -1.05
C TRP A 54 7.71 -1.15 -1.36
N GLN A 55 7.27 -0.35 -2.33
CA GLN A 55 7.82 0.97 -2.59
C GLN A 55 6.78 2.05 -2.38
N PHE A 56 7.15 3.11 -1.69
CA PHE A 56 6.25 4.22 -1.37
C PHE A 56 7.02 5.49 -1.00
N TYR A 57 6.32 6.62 -0.99
CA TYR A 57 6.82 7.88 -0.46
C TYR A 57 6.06 8.27 0.81
N ALA A 58 6.77 8.51 1.91
CA ALA A 58 6.18 8.91 3.18
C ALA A 58 6.70 10.25 3.69
N ARG A 59 5.78 11.03 4.27
CA ARG A 59 6.08 12.36 4.81
C ARG A 59 5.95 12.46 6.33
N HIS A 60 5.20 11.55 6.93
CA HIS A 60 5.03 11.47 8.38
C HIS A 60 5.54 10.15 8.94
N TYR A 61 5.86 10.17 10.23
CA TYR A 61 6.18 9.00 11.04
C TYR A 61 4.92 8.29 11.51
N GLY A 62 5.06 6.99 11.82
CA GLY A 62 3.94 6.14 12.21
C GLY A 62 4.02 4.77 11.56
N THR A 63 2.89 4.06 11.55
CA THR A 63 2.78 2.73 10.96
C THR A 63 1.83 2.74 9.76
N ILE A 64 2.33 2.26 8.63
CA ILE A 64 1.58 1.98 7.42
C ILE A 64 1.36 0.47 7.33
N TYR A 65 0.13 0.07 7.02
CA TYR A 65 -0.23 -1.30 6.71
C TYR A 65 -0.43 -1.39 5.20
N PHE A 66 0.52 -1.98 4.49
CA PHE A 66 0.37 -2.29 3.06
C PHE A 66 -0.37 -3.60 2.90
N GLN A 67 -1.31 -3.63 1.96
CA GLN A 67 -2.35 -4.65 1.91
C GLN A 67 -2.55 -5.18 0.50
N ILE A 68 -2.85 -6.48 0.42
CA ILE A 68 -3.37 -7.11 -0.80
C ILE A 68 -4.83 -7.47 -0.55
N TRP A 69 -5.68 -7.06 -1.48
CA TRP A 69 -7.14 -7.19 -1.40
C TRP A 69 -7.66 -8.00 -2.57
N ARG A 70 -8.54 -8.96 -2.31
CA ARG A 70 -9.19 -9.77 -3.35
C ARG A 70 -10.65 -9.41 -3.44
N ARG A 71 -11.13 -9.10 -4.63
CA ARG A 71 -12.54 -8.83 -4.84
C ARG A 71 -13.40 -10.01 -4.42
N SER A 72 -14.49 -9.75 -3.71
CA SER A 72 -15.39 -10.75 -3.14
C SER A 72 -16.86 -10.38 -3.43
N GLY A 73 -17.47 -11.06 -4.41
CA GLY A 73 -18.86 -10.81 -4.79
C GLY A 73 -19.07 -9.48 -5.52
N SER A 74 -19.77 -8.54 -4.87
CA SER A 74 -20.22 -7.27 -5.47
C SER A 74 -19.06 -6.35 -5.92
N THR A 75 -19.40 -5.28 -6.64
CA THR A 75 -18.41 -4.42 -7.29
C THR A 75 -17.39 -3.77 -6.33
N LEU A 76 -17.79 -3.52 -5.08
CA LEU A 76 -17.01 -2.76 -4.10
C LEU A 76 -16.70 -3.56 -2.82
N ASN A 77 -16.85 -4.88 -2.86
CA ASN A 77 -16.54 -5.75 -1.75
C ASN A 77 -15.19 -6.44 -1.96
N PHE A 78 -14.32 -6.37 -0.96
CA PHE A 78 -12.96 -6.90 -1.02
C PHE A 78 -12.59 -7.63 0.26
N MET A 79 -12.06 -8.83 0.13
CA MET A 79 -11.47 -9.62 1.20
C MET A 79 -10.00 -9.25 1.37
N LEU A 80 -9.56 -9.00 2.61
CA LEU A 80 -8.15 -8.79 2.89
C LEU A 80 -7.40 -10.13 2.76
N VAL A 81 -6.47 -10.22 1.81
CA VAL A 81 -5.64 -11.42 1.60
C VAL A 81 -4.49 -11.46 2.58
N GLY A 82 -3.84 -10.31 2.80
CA GLY A 82 -2.71 -10.19 3.70
C GLY A 82 -2.28 -8.74 3.86
N GLN A 83 -1.46 -8.48 4.88
CA GLN A 83 -0.91 -7.16 5.12
C GLN A 83 0.48 -7.20 5.75
N ASN A 84 1.31 -6.22 5.42
CA ASN A 84 2.60 -5.97 6.06
C ASN A 84 2.55 -4.63 6.79
N ALA A 85 3.00 -4.62 8.05
CA ALA A 85 3.12 -3.40 8.84
C ALA A 85 4.55 -2.84 8.73
N ILE A 86 4.67 -1.62 8.24
CA ILE A 86 5.93 -0.89 8.13
C ILE A 86 5.86 0.33 9.05
N THR A 87 6.80 0.44 9.98
CA THR A 87 6.87 1.56 10.93
C THR A 87 8.04 2.47 10.58
N ILE A 88 7.74 3.75 10.38
CA ILE A 88 8.73 4.80 10.13
C ILE A 88 8.86 5.60 11.42
N THR A 89 10.03 5.54 12.03
CA THR A 89 10.32 6.25 13.28
C THR A 89 11.04 7.57 13.01
N GLU A 90 10.87 8.52 13.91
CA GLU A 90 11.66 9.76 13.92
C GLU A 90 13.16 9.45 13.95
N GLY A 91 13.96 10.25 13.25
CA GLY A 91 15.40 10.03 13.11
C GLY A 91 15.82 9.01 12.05
N THR A 92 14.87 8.34 11.39
CA THR A 92 15.17 7.59 10.16
C THR A 92 15.31 8.55 8.97
N SER A 93 16.25 8.29 8.07
CA SER A 93 16.48 9.12 6.87
C SER A 93 15.39 9.00 5.81
N PHE A 94 14.25 8.37 6.13
CA PHE A 94 13.21 8.02 5.16
C PHE A 94 12.17 9.12 4.91
N GLN A 95 12.21 10.22 5.67
CA GLN A 95 11.28 11.32 5.47
C GLN A 95 11.57 12.01 4.13
N GLU A 96 10.52 12.23 3.34
CA GLU A 96 10.59 12.90 2.04
C GLU A 96 11.45 12.15 1.00
N GLN A 97 11.54 10.82 1.10
CA GLN A 97 12.25 9.95 0.16
C GLN A 97 11.37 8.85 -0.43
N ASP A 98 11.76 8.36 -1.60
CA ASP A 98 11.27 7.09 -2.14
C ASP A 98 11.88 5.94 -1.32
N ILE A 99 11.02 5.19 -0.65
CA ILE A 99 11.39 4.09 0.24
C ILE A 99 11.08 2.79 -0.47
N ILE A 100 12.02 1.84 -0.46
CA ILE A 100 11.79 0.44 -0.83
C ILE A 100 12.06 -0.43 0.39
N ILE A 101 11.07 -1.21 0.82
CA ILE A 101 11.16 -2.13 1.96
C ILE A 101 10.96 -3.56 1.47
N ASN A 102 11.97 -4.41 1.69
CA ASN A 102 11.87 -5.83 1.40
C ASN A 102 10.97 -6.53 2.43
N VAL A 103 10.20 -7.51 1.96
CA VAL A 103 9.38 -8.37 2.79
C VAL A 103 10.12 -9.70 3.00
N PRO A 104 10.48 -10.03 4.24
CA PRO A 104 11.10 -11.31 4.58
C PRO A 104 10.27 -12.50 4.07
N PRO A 105 10.89 -13.63 3.66
CA PRO A 105 10.19 -14.78 3.07
C PRO A 105 8.98 -15.30 3.87
N ASP A 106 9.06 -15.31 5.19
CA ASP A 106 8.02 -15.76 6.12
C ASP A 106 6.87 -14.76 6.30
N MET A 107 7.08 -13.51 5.86
CA MET A 107 6.12 -12.41 5.96
C MET A 107 5.49 -12.06 4.61
N ARG A 108 5.84 -12.78 3.53
CA ARG A 108 5.34 -12.49 2.19
C ARG A 108 3.87 -12.83 2.05
N ILE A 109 3.17 -12.00 1.27
CA ILE A 109 1.75 -12.18 0.99
C ILE A 109 1.63 -12.87 -0.37
N SER A 110 0.97 -14.03 -0.42
CA SER A 110 0.61 -14.64 -1.70
C SER A 110 -0.46 -13.82 -2.39
N ALA A 111 -0.24 -13.46 -3.65
CA ALA A 111 -1.19 -12.73 -4.47
C ALA A 111 -1.35 -13.41 -5.83
N GLN A 112 -2.45 -13.09 -6.49
CA GLN A 112 -2.78 -13.59 -7.82
C GLN A 112 -3.18 -12.45 -8.76
N PRO A 113 -3.19 -12.67 -10.09
CA PRO A 113 -3.62 -11.67 -11.04
C PRO A 113 -5.02 -11.12 -10.70
N GLY A 114 -5.14 -9.80 -10.69
CA GLY A 114 -6.39 -9.10 -10.37
C GLY A 114 -6.64 -8.86 -8.88
N ASP A 115 -5.73 -9.28 -7.99
CA ASP A 115 -5.72 -8.75 -6.63
C ASP A 115 -5.35 -7.25 -6.66
N TYR A 116 -5.87 -6.51 -5.69
CA TYR A 116 -5.76 -5.07 -5.59
C TYR A 116 -4.76 -4.66 -4.52
N ILE A 117 -4.08 -3.56 -4.76
CA ILE A 117 -3.16 -2.96 -3.78
C ILE A 117 -3.92 -1.95 -2.93
N GLY A 118 -3.71 -2.04 -1.63
CA GLY A 118 -4.26 -1.10 -0.67
C GLY A 118 -3.29 -0.74 0.43
N TRP A 119 -3.67 0.26 1.22
CA TRP A 119 -2.94 0.65 2.41
C TRP A 119 -3.88 1.26 3.46
N MET A 120 -3.42 1.24 4.71
CA MET A 120 -4.09 1.88 5.84
C MET A 120 -3.02 2.48 6.75
N THR A 121 -3.30 3.62 7.37
CA THR A 121 -2.46 4.19 8.43
C THR A 121 -3.22 4.15 9.75
N SER A 122 -2.55 3.83 10.85
CA SER A 122 -3.20 3.79 12.19
C SER A 122 -3.42 5.17 12.81
N GLY A 123 -3.12 6.25 12.09
CA GLY A 123 -3.14 7.63 12.58
C GLY A 123 -3.30 8.64 11.45
N THR A 124 -2.52 9.72 11.49
CA THR A 124 -2.44 10.70 10.39
C THR A 124 -1.98 10.02 9.11
N GLU A 125 -2.56 10.40 7.98
CA GLU A 125 -2.13 9.91 6.67
C GLU A 125 -0.63 10.15 6.47
N MET A 126 0.08 9.10 6.04
CA MET A 126 1.54 9.13 5.92
C MET A 126 1.99 9.23 4.46
N ILE A 127 1.14 8.77 3.53
CA ILE A 127 1.45 8.71 2.10
C ILE A 127 0.89 9.96 1.41
N THR A 128 1.75 10.72 0.74
CA THR A 128 1.34 11.86 -0.08
C THR A 128 0.74 11.41 -1.40
N TYR A 129 -0.01 12.28 -2.06
CA TYR A 129 -0.50 12.02 -3.41
C TYR A 129 0.04 13.06 -4.42
N GLY A 130 0.14 12.64 -5.68
CA GLY A 130 0.55 13.49 -6.80
C GLY A 130 -0.56 14.42 -7.30
N SER A 131 -0.20 15.34 -8.20
CA SER A 131 -1.15 16.23 -8.90
C SER A 131 -2.10 15.50 -9.85
N ASP A 132 -1.70 14.32 -10.32
CA ASP A 132 -2.53 13.46 -11.15
C ASP A 132 -3.64 12.80 -10.32
N SER A 133 -4.76 12.50 -10.97
CA SER A 133 -5.92 11.96 -10.28
C SER A 133 -6.30 10.58 -10.82
N THR A 134 -6.19 9.56 -9.98
CA THR A 134 -6.77 8.24 -10.20
C THR A 134 -7.85 7.98 -9.13
N VAL A 135 -8.82 7.12 -9.45
CA VAL A 135 -9.86 6.75 -8.49
C VAL A 135 -9.28 5.78 -7.47
N VAL A 136 -9.33 6.18 -6.21
CA VAL A 136 -9.02 5.33 -5.04
C VAL A 136 -10.29 5.18 -4.24
N TYR A 137 -10.67 3.93 -3.98
CA TYR A 137 -11.76 3.63 -3.08
C TYR A 137 -11.27 3.62 -1.65
N TYR A 138 -12.11 4.07 -0.71
CA TYR A 138 -11.78 4.03 0.70
C TYR A 138 -12.97 3.65 1.56
N MET A 139 -12.67 3.18 2.77
CA MET A 139 -13.61 3.02 3.86
C MET A 139 -13.02 3.63 5.13
N SER A 140 -13.90 4.10 6.03
CA SER A 140 -13.47 4.55 7.36
C SER A 140 -13.30 3.34 8.26
N THR A 141 -12.08 3.10 8.74
CA THR A 141 -11.75 2.02 9.69
C THR A 141 -10.41 2.27 10.36
N THR A 142 -10.24 1.80 11.59
CA THR A 142 -8.96 1.79 12.31
C THR A 142 -8.26 0.43 12.29
N SER A 143 -8.96 -0.62 11.82
CA SER A 143 -8.40 -1.97 11.77
C SER A 143 -9.09 -2.83 10.71
N VAL A 144 -8.35 -3.76 10.14
CA VAL A 144 -8.86 -4.79 9.25
C VAL A 144 -8.25 -6.15 9.61
N ALA A 145 -9.01 -7.21 9.36
CA ALA A 145 -8.61 -8.58 9.64
C ALA A 145 -8.45 -9.38 8.34
N ILE A 146 -7.37 -10.17 8.29
CA ILE A 146 -7.09 -11.07 7.16
C ILE A 146 -8.23 -12.08 7.03
N GLY A 147 -8.66 -12.35 5.80
CA GLY A 147 -9.78 -13.25 5.47
C GLY A 147 -11.17 -12.62 5.62
N THR A 148 -11.28 -11.38 6.10
CA THR A 148 -12.57 -10.69 6.23
C THR A 148 -12.86 -9.81 5.01
N THR A 149 -14.12 -9.79 4.57
CA THR A 149 -14.60 -8.93 3.48
C THR A 149 -15.13 -7.60 3.99
N TYR A 150 -14.76 -6.52 3.32
CA TYR A 150 -15.16 -5.15 3.62
C TYR A 150 -15.70 -4.45 2.36
N SER A 151 -16.57 -3.47 2.56
CA SER A 151 -17.15 -2.65 1.49
C SER A 151 -16.46 -1.30 1.40
N PHE A 152 -15.86 -1.00 0.25
CA PHE A 152 -15.21 0.29 -0.02
C PHE A 152 -16.19 1.20 -0.76
N THR A 153 -17.08 1.84 0.00
CA THR A 153 -18.27 2.55 -0.54
C THR A 153 -18.00 4.00 -0.93
N SER A 154 -16.82 4.52 -0.65
CA SER A 154 -16.45 5.92 -0.95
C SER A 154 -15.26 5.96 -1.90
N SER A 155 -15.13 7.04 -2.66
CA SER A 155 -13.99 7.25 -3.55
C SER A 155 -13.43 8.66 -3.45
N ILE A 156 -12.15 8.78 -3.77
CA ILE A 156 -11.46 10.06 -3.91
C ILE A 156 -10.55 9.98 -5.14
N ASN A 157 -10.39 11.12 -5.82
CA ASN A 157 -9.53 11.24 -6.98
C ASN A 157 -8.13 11.69 -6.53
N ARG A 158 -7.23 10.72 -6.31
CA ARG A 158 -5.86 10.92 -5.81
C ARG A 158 -4.94 9.84 -6.35
N ASN A 159 -3.78 10.22 -6.87
CA ASN A 159 -2.76 9.27 -7.28
C ASN A 159 -1.72 9.09 -6.16
N TYR A 160 -1.73 7.92 -5.50
CA TYR A 160 -0.78 7.59 -4.45
C TYR A 160 0.41 6.78 -5.02
N PRO A 161 1.66 7.14 -4.69
CA PRO A 161 2.85 6.47 -5.22
C PRO A 161 3.15 5.19 -4.42
N VAL A 162 2.22 4.24 -4.38
CA VAL A 162 2.43 2.93 -3.75
C VAL A 162 2.67 1.88 -4.83
N LYS A 163 3.71 1.09 -4.68
CA LYS A 163 4.11 0.04 -5.62
C LYS A 163 4.46 -1.24 -4.87
N VAL A 164 4.15 -2.38 -5.49
CA VAL A 164 4.51 -3.70 -4.98
C VAL A 164 5.45 -4.40 -5.94
N TYR A 165 6.42 -5.12 -5.39
CA TYR A 165 7.29 -6.05 -6.09
C TYR A 165 6.90 -7.47 -5.72
N MET A 166 6.91 -8.35 -6.72
CA MET A 166 6.47 -9.75 -6.59
C MET A 166 7.57 -10.70 -7.03
N ASP A 167 7.82 -11.74 -6.25
CA ASP A 167 8.63 -12.90 -6.64
C ASP A 167 7.71 -14.04 -7.10
N ASN A 168 8.06 -14.64 -8.24
CA ASN A 168 7.32 -15.75 -8.86
C ASN A 168 8.09 -17.07 -8.74
#